data_AF-A0A2W2F497-F1
#
_entry.id   AF-A0A2W2F497-F1
#
_cell.length_a   1.000
_cell.length_b   1.000
_cell.length_c   1.000
_cell.angle_alpha   90.00
_cell.angle_beta   90.00
_cell.angle_gamma   90.00
#
_symmetry.space_group_name_H-M   'P 1'
#
loop_
_entity.id
_entity.type
_entity.pdbx_description
1 polymer ?
#
loop_
_entity_poly.entity_id
_entity_poly.type
_entity_poly.pdbx_seq_one_letter_code
_entity_poly.pdbx_strand_id
1 'polypeptide(L)' 'LGLAIARSIVAAHGGRIALSTAPGKGAAFSIALPRN' A
#
# COMPACT_ATOMS: atom_id res chain seq x y z
N LEU A 1 -12.02 -4.43 -3.80
CA LEU A 1 -12.25 -3.05 -4.30
C LEU A 1 -11.43 -2.00 -3.54
N GLY A 2 -11.50 -1.92 -2.21
CA GLY A 2 -10.80 -0.89 -1.43
C GLY A 2 -9.29 -0.79 -1.66
N LEU A 3 -8.56 -1.92 -1.71
CA LEU A 3 -7.12 -1.91 -1.97
C LEU A 3 -6.77 -1.38 -3.37
N ALA A 4 -7.61 -1.64 -4.37
CA ALA A 4 -7.39 -1.11 -5.72
C ALA A 4 -7.55 0.42 -5.75
N ILE A 5 -8.54 0.96 -5.02
CA ILE A 5 -8.72 2.40 -4.86
C ILE A 5 -7.52 3.02 -4.13
N ALA A 6 -7.11 2.42 -3.00
CA ALA A 6 -5.94 2.88 -2.25
C ALA A 6 -4.67 2.86 -3.11
N ARG A 7 -4.46 1.81 -3.92
CA ARG A 7 -3.33 1.73 -4.86
C ARG A 7 -3.35 2.85 -5.89
N SER A 8 -4.51 3.16 -6.47
CA SER A 8 -4.64 4.26 -7.42
C SER A 8 -4.34 5.62 -6.78
N ILE A 9 -4.85 5.87 -5.58
CA ILE A 9 -4.56 7.10 -4.82
C ILE A 9 -3.06 7.22 -4.55
N VAL A 10 -2.45 6.18 -3.98
CA VAL A 10 -1.02 6.20 -3.64
C VAL A 10 -0.15 6.40 -4.89
N ALA A 11 -0.48 5.74 -6.01
CA ALA A 11 0.24 5.93 -7.28
C ALA A 11 0.11 7.36 -7.82
N ALA A 12 -1.09 7.97 -7.72
CA ALA A 12 -1.30 9.36 -8.14
C ALA A 12 -0.46 10.36 -7.33
N HIS A 13 -0.10 10.02 -6.09
CA HIS A 13 0.77 10.84 -5.23
C HIS A 13 2.26 10.47 -5.36
N GLY A 14 2.65 9.71 -6.40
CA GLY A 14 4.03 9.25 -6.58
C GLY A 14 4.52 8.28 -5.51
N GLY A 15 3.60 7.70 -4.75
CA GLY A 15 3.89 6.77 -3.67
C GLY A 15 3.84 5.30 -4.10
N ARG A 16 4.05 4.42 -3.12
CA ARG A 16 3.97 2.97 -3.29
C ARG A 16 3.32 2.28 -2.10
N ILE A 17 2.70 1.13 -2.34
CA ILE A 17 2.14 0.23 -1.31
C ILE A 17 2.94 -1.08 -1.32
N ALA A 18 3.40 -1.52 -0.15
CA ALA A 18 4.02 -2.82 0.07
C ALA A 18 3.12 -3.72 0.91
N LEU A 19 3.17 -5.03 0.68
CA LEU A 19 2.48 -6.04 1.48
C LEU A 19 3.50 -6.91 2.20
N SER A 20 3.36 -7.04 3.51
CA SER A 20 4.06 -8.04 4.32
C SER A 20 3.02 -9.03 4.86
N THR A 21 3.21 -10.31 4.58
CA THR A 21 2.31 -11.38 5.00
C THR A 21 3.06 -12.69 5.14
N ALA A 22 2.56 -13.58 5.99
CA ALA A 22 3.02 -14.95 6.14
C ALA A 22 1.85 -15.85 6.58
N PRO A 23 1.91 -17.17 6.32
CA PRO A 23 0.87 -18.10 6.74
C PRO A 23 0.55 -17.97 8.24
N GLY A 24 -0.74 -17.81 8.58
CA GLY A 24 -1.21 -17.66 9.96
C GLY A 24 -0.88 -16.31 10.64
N LYS A 25 -0.23 -15.35 9.95
CA LYS A 25 0.22 -14.07 10.51
C LYS A 25 -0.62 -12.87 10.06
N GLY A 26 -1.60 -13.07 9.17
CA GLY A 26 -2.38 -11.99 8.58
C GLY A 26 -1.61 -11.18 7.54
N ALA A 27 -2.03 -9.95 7.29
CA ALA A 27 -1.47 -9.07 6.28
C ALA A 27 -1.27 -7.65 6.81
N ALA A 28 -0.10 -7.08 6.56
CA ALA A 28 0.22 -5.68 6.83
C ALA A 28 0.54 -4.96 5.52
N PHE A 29 -0.12 -3.83 5.29
CA PHE A 29 0.12 -2.97 4.14
C PHE A 29 0.83 -1.70 4.58
N SER A 30 1.96 -1.37 3.95
CA SER A 30 2.75 -0.18 4.25
C SER A 30 2.73 0.79 3.07
N ILE A 31 2.46 2.06 3.34
CA ILE A 31 2.41 3.13 2.34
C ILE A 31 3.64 4.01 2.50
N ALA A 32 4.32 4.30 1.40
CA ALA A 32 5.39 5.29 1.37
C ALA A 32 5.06 6.37 0.32
N LEU A 33 5.15 7.63 0.74
CA LEU A 33 4.95 8.81 -0.11
C LEU A 33 6.27 9.61 -0.20
N PRO A 34 6.54 10.27 -1.33
CA PRO A 34 7.63 11.24 -1.43
C PRO A 34 7.46 12.37 -0.39
N ARG A 35 8.57 12.87 0.16
CA ARG A 35 8.57 14.07 1.02
C ARG A 35 8.90 15.27 0.12
N ASN A 36 7.90 16.09 -0.18
CA ASN A 36 8.07 17.43 -0.73
C ASN A 36 6.88 18.29 -0.31
#